data_AF-A0A949CLS3-F1
#
_entry.id   AF-A0A949CLS3-F1
#
_cell.length_a   1.000
_cell.length_b   1.000
_cell.length_c   1.000
_cell.angle_alpha   90.00
_cell.angle_beta   90.00
_cell.angle_gamma   90.00
#
_symmetry.space_group_name_H-M   'P 1'
#
loop_
_entity.id
_entity.type
_entity.pdbx_description
1 polymer ?
#
loop_
_entity_poly.entity_id
_entity_poly.type
_entity_poly.pdbx_seq_one_letter_code
_entity_poly.pdbx_strand_id
1 'polypeptide(L)' 'MYKIRSFLLALSLCFALISTACAELGPQLKIGEQSLVLNGAGIRTKTFVPIYESGLYLLKPTKDAQTVLVLL' A
#
# COMPACT_ATOMS: atom_id res chain seq x y z
N MET A 1 17.20 38.27 0.52
CA MET A 1 17.38 37.23 -0.51
C MET A 1 17.87 35.88 0.03
N TYR A 2 18.80 35.82 0.99
CA TYR A 2 19.30 34.54 1.53
C TYR A 2 18.24 33.73 2.30
N LYS A 3 17.34 34.37 3.06
CA LYS A 3 16.28 33.69 3.84
C LYS A 3 15.26 32.95 2.97
N ILE A 4 14.86 33.54 1.85
CA ILE A 4 13.94 32.91 0.86
C ILE A 4 14.62 31.73 0.15
N ARG A 5 15.92 31.86 -0.17
CA ARG A 5 16.68 30.76 -0.79
C ARG A 5 16.84 29.58 0.17
N SER A 6 17.03 29.87 1.45
CA SER A 6 17.14 28.86 2.50
C SER A 6 15.80 28.15 2.76
N PHE A 7 14.68 28.90 2.75
CA PHE A 7 13.33 28.33 2.87
C PHE A 7 12.98 27.39 1.70
N LEU A 8 13.29 27.80 0.47
CA LEU A 8 13.06 26.98 -0.73
C LEU A 8 13.90 25.68 -0.72
N LEU A 9 15.14 25.72 -0.22
CA LEU A 9 15.96 24.52 -0.04
C LEU A 9 15.37 23.56 1.02
N ALA A 10 14.92 24.09 2.15
CA ALA A 10 14.30 23.28 3.21
C ALA A 10 13.00 22.62 2.73
N LEU A 11 12.17 23.35 1.97
CA LEU A 11 10.94 22.83 1.39
C LEU A 11 11.21 21.71 0.38
N SER A 12 12.22 21.86 -0.48
CA SER A 12 12.65 20.83 -1.45
C SER A 12 13.10 19.54 -0.76
N LEU A 13 13.84 19.64 0.34
CA LEU A 13 14.29 18.47 1.12
C LEU A 13 13.10 17.69 1.73
N CYS A 14 12.03 18.37 2.14
CA CYS A 14 10.84 17.71 2.70
C CYS A 14 10.07 16.88 1.66
N PHE A 15 10.01 17.32 0.39
CA PHE A 15 9.35 16.54 -0.66
C PHE A 15 10.12 15.28 -1.05
N ALA A 16 11.45 15.28 -0.92
CA ALA A 16 12.30 14.12 -1.23
C ALA A 16 12.14 12.94 -0.25
N LEU A 17 11.47 13.15 0.91
CA LEU A 17 11.21 12.11 1.91
C LEU A 17 9.92 11.32 1.67
N ILE A 18 9.11 11.71 0.68
CA ILE A 18 7.90 10.96 0.29
C ILE A 18 8.36 9.77 -0.58
N SER A 19 8.88 8.74 0.07
CA SER A 19 9.15 7.47 -0.60
C SER A 19 7.83 6.74 -0.81
N THR A 20 7.44 6.53 -2.07
CA THR A 20 6.23 5.78 -2.45
C THR A 20 6.49 4.28 -2.53
N ALA A 21 7.41 3.73 -1.74
CA ALA A 21 7.76 2.32 -1.77
C ALA A 21 6.57 1.48 -1.28
N CYS A 22 5.65 1.19 -2.19
CA CYS A 22 4.62 0.18 -2.05
C CYS A 22 5.27 -1.18 -2.31
N ALA A 23 5.06 -2.13 -1.40
CA ALA A 23 5.65 -3.45 -1.51
C ALA A 23 4.97 -4.22 -2.65
N GLU A 24 5.74 -4.72 -3.61
CA GLU A 24 5.18 -5.52 -4.71
C GLU A 24 4.42 -6.74 -4.15
N LEU A 25 3.10 -6.72 -4.31
CA LEU A 25 2.24 -7.84 -3.93
C LEU A 25 2.28 -8.91 -5.03
N GLY A 26 2.86 -10.07 -4.69
CA GLY A 26 2.87 -11.22 -5.58
C GLY A 26 1.46 -11.74 -5.88
N PRO A 27 1.22 -12.35 -7.05
CA PRO A 27 -0.10 -12.84 -7.43
C PRO A 27 -0.60 -14.00 -6.55
N GLN A 28 0.31 -14.68 -5.86
CA GLN A 28 0.01 -15.79 -4.95
C GLN A 28 0.88 -15.69 -3.70
N LEU A 29 0.33 -16.20 -2.59
CA LEU A 29 1.00 -16.28 -1.31
C LEU A 29 0.83 -17.70 -0.77
N LYS A 30 1.94 -18.36 -0.41
CA LYS A 30 1.92 -19.69 0.19
C LYS A 30 1.98 -19.57 1.72
N ILE A 31 0.99 -20.13 2.41
CA ILE A 31 0.94 -20.19 3.87
C ILE A 31 0.81 -21.65 4.27
N GLY A 32 1.90 -22.24 4.79
CA GLY A 32 1.96 -23.68 5.03
C GLY A 32 1.73 -24.47 3.74
N GLU A 33 0.68 -25.29 3.72
CA GLU A 33 0.26 -26.06 2.54
C GLU A 33 -0.72 -25.31 1.63
N GLN A 34 -1.26 -24.18 2.07
CA GLN A 34 -2.27 -23.42 1.33
C GLN A 34 -1.60 -22.47 0.33
N SER A 35 -2.10 -22.47 -0.91
CA SER A 35 -1.78 -21.43 -1.89
C SER A 35 -2.96 -20.48 -1.99
N LEU A 36 -2.74 -19.22 -1.61
CA LEU A 36 -3.73 -18.16 -1.70
C LEU A 36 -3.47 -17.33 -2.95
N VAL A 37 -4.54 -16.85 -3.57
CA VAL A 37 -4.50 -16.00 -4.77
C VAL A 37 -4.89 -14.58 -4.37
N LEU A 38 -4.17 -13.59 -4.89
CA LEU A 38 -4.50 -12.19 -4.71
C LEU A 38 -5.88 -11.89 -5.33
N ASN A 39 -6.86 -11.55 -4.49
CA ASN A 39 -8.23 -11.23 -4.89
C ASN A 39 -8.46 -9.71 -5.05
N GLY A 40 -7.63 -8.89 -4.42
CA GLY A 40 -7.64 -7.44 -4.56
C GLY A 40 -6.55 -6.78 -3.72
N ALA A 41 -6.11 -5.59 -4.13
CA ALA A 41 -5.09 -4.80 -3.43
C ALA A 41 -5.49 -3.33 -3.34
N GLY A 42 -4.95 -2.63 -2.35
CA GLY A 42 -5.19 -1.21 -2.16
C GLY A 42 -4.14 -0.53 -1.29
N ILE A 43 -3.93 0.75 -1.54
CA ILE A 43 -2.99 1.60 -0.80
C ILE A 43 -3.75 2.43 0.21
N ARG A 44 -3.34 2.36 1.48
CA ARG A 44 -3.87 3.24 2.51
C ARG A 44 -3.08 4.55 2.51
N THR A 45 -3.78 5.66 2.25
CA THR A 45 -3.21 7.01 2.30
C THR A 45 -3.72 7.77 3.52
N LYS A 46 -2.84 8.52 4.21
CA LYS A 46 -3.21 9.47 5.26
C LYS A 46 -2.49 10.80 5.01
N THR A 47 -3.24 11.90 4.97
CA THR A 47 -2.69 13.24 4.74
C THR A 47 -1.75 13.30 3.52
N PHE A 48 -2.19 12.75 2.39
CA PHE A 48 -1.43 12.66 1.13
C PHE A 48 -0.17 11.80 1.14
N VAL A 49 0.13 11.11 2.25
CA VAL A 49 1.25 10.18 2.34
C VAL A 49 0.73 8.74 2.23
N PRO A 50 1.22 7.93 1.28
CA PRO A 50 0.95 6.50 1.26
C PRO A 50 1.61 5.87 2.50
N ILE A 51 0.82 5.16 3.30
CA ILE A 51 1.31 4.58 4.57
C ILE A 51 1.69 3.12 4.37
N TYR A 52 0.87 2.36 3.65
CA TYR A 52 1.13 0.97 3.31
C TYR A 52 0.25 0.52 2.14
N GLU A 53 0.69 -0.53 1.47
CA GLU A 53 -0.12 -1.32 0.55
C GLU A 53 -0.63 -2.58 1.26
N SER A 54 -1.85 -3.00 0.96
CA SER A 54 -2.47 -4.21 1.51
C SER A 54 -3.12 -5.02 0.39
N GLY A 55 -2.93 -6.34 0.43
CA GLY A 55 -3.56 -7.31 -0.46
C GLY A 55 -4.49 -8.25 0.30
N LEU A 56 -5.68 -8.49 -0.24
CA LEU A 56 -6.59 -9.54 0.20
C LEU A 56 -6.29 -10.81 -0.61
N TYR A 57 -5.79 -11.83 0.08
CA TYR A 57 -5.49 -13.14 -0.50
C TYR A 57 -6.54 -14.16 -0.06
N LEU A 58 -7.10 -14.92 -1.00
CA LEU A 58 -8.14 -15.92 -0.73
C LEU A 58 -7.74 -17.27 -1.32
N LEU A 59 -8.24 -18.36 -0.73
CA LEU A 59 -8.09 -19.72 -1.29
C LEU A 59 -8.79 -19.84 -2.66
N LYS A 60 -9.94 -19.17 -2.82
CA LYS A 60 -10.71 -19.11 -4.05
C LYS A 60 -11.12 -17.66 -4.32
N PRO A 61 -10.74 -17.06 -5.46
CA PRO A 61 -11.16 -15.71 -5.81
C PRO A 61 -12.68 -15.56 -5.87
N THR A 62 -13.20 -14.42 -5.40
CA THR A 62 -14.62 -14.09 -5.42
C THR A 62 -14.84 -12.58 -5.42
N LYS A 63 -15.97 -12.15 -5.99
CA LYS A 63 -16.44 -10.75 -5.95
C LYS A 63 -17.58 -10.54 -4.95
N ASP A 64 -18.10 -11.60 -4.36
CA ASP A 64 -19.13 -11.50 -3.33
C ASP A 64 -18.51 -11.06 -2.00
N ALA A 65 -18.78 -9.82 -1.62
CA ALA A 65 -18.27 -9.23 -0.38
C ALA A 65 -18.81 -9.95 0.87
N GLN A 66 -20.04 -10.46 0.84
CA GLN A 66 -20.62 -11.15 2.01
C GLN A 66 -19.86 -12.44 2.32
N THR A 67 -19.53 -13.21 1.27
CA THR A 67 -18.68 -14.40 1.41
C THR A 67 -17.31 -14.07 2.01
N VAL A 68 -16.72 -12.92 1.69
CA VAL A 68 -15.41 -12.50 2.21
C VAL A 68 -15.49 -12.04 3.67
N LEU A 69 -16.50 -11.24 4.03
CA LEU A 69 -16.62 -10.66 5.37
C LEU A 69 -16.89 -11.70 6.45
N VAL A 70 -17.56 -12.81 6.13
CA VAL A 70 -17.79 -13.92 7.08
C VAL A 70 -16.49 -14.68 7.40
N LEU A 71 -15.44 -14.54 6.58
CA LEU A 71 -14.13 -15.17 6.82
C LEU A 71 -13.19 -14.31 7.69
N LEU A 72 -13.56 -13.05 7.97
CA LEU A 72 -12.79 -12.10 8.79
C LEU A 72 -13.33 -12.02 10.22
#